data_AF-A0AAV0WTN2-F1
#
_entry.id   AF-A0AAV0WTN2-F1
#
_cell.length_a   1.000
_cell.length_b   1.000
_cell.length_c   1.000
_cell.angle_alpha   90.00
_cell.angle_beta   90.00
_cell.angle_gamma   90.00
#
_symmetry.space_group_name_H-M   'P 1'
#
loop_
_entity.id
_entity.type
_entity.pdbx_description
1 polymer ?
#
loop_
_entity_poly.entity_id
_entity_poly.type
_entity_poly.pdbx_seq_one_letter_code
_entity_poly.pdbx_strand_id
1 'polypeptide(L)'
;MPLNKYQKILKNLHFNNNDEYNEDDQFYKVKPIIDIIRRNCLNQEQGKRFSIDEMMVPYKGKKAGSRRQYVKSKPKKWGFKLFVRSGINGIVYDFFPYCGENTFNDYHFSEYENKFFGLGPKVILTLVSTIPDKILSVVCFDNFFTSPELVYYLREKYGTLSLGTVQQN
;
A
#
# COMPACT_ATOMS: atom_id res chain seq x y z
N MET A 1 -20.00 27.98 -5.47
CA MET A 1 -19.56 28.32 -4.09
C MET A 1 -18.57 29.48 -4.16
N PRO A 2 -18.70 30.54 -3.34
CA PRO A 2 -17.75 31.66 -3.36
C PRO A 2 -16.33 31.24 -2.92
N LEU A 3 -15.30 31.87 -3.49
CA LEU A 3 -13.88 31.53 -3.22
C LEU A 3 -13.53 31.57 -1.72
N ASN A 4 -13.97 32.62 -1.02
CA ASN A 4 -13.72 32.78 0.41
C ASN A 4 -14.36 31.65 1.25
N LYS A 5 -15.54 31.18 0.84
CA LYS A 5 -16.22 30.05 1.51
C LYS A 5 -15.47 28.75 1.26
N TYR A 6 -15.06 28.51 0.01
CA TYR A 6 -14.28 27.33 -0.36
C TYR A 6 -12.94 27.25 0.40
N GLN A 7 -12.18 28.34 0.45
CA GLN A 7 -10.91 28.39 1.18
C GLN A 7 -11.08 28.20 2.69
N LYS A 8 -12.14 28.78 3.29
CA LYS A 8 -12.46 28.56 4.71
C LYS A 8 -12.77 27.10 5.00
N ILE A 9 -13.53 26.42 4.13
CA ILE A 9 -13.83 24.99 4.28
C ILE A 9 -12.54 24.17 4.17
N LEU A 10 -11.73 24.40 3.12
CA LEU A 10 -10.48 23.66 2.93
C LEU A 10 -9.51 23.80 4.10
N LYS A 11 -9.42 24.99 4.71
CA LYS A 11 -8.49 25.25 5.82
C LYS A 11 -8.90 24.52 7.11
N ASN A 12 -10.19 24.25 7.30
CA ASN A 12 -10.75 23.64 8.50
C ASN A 12 -11.29 22.23 8.25
N LEU A 13 -10.87 21.58 7.16
CA LEU A 13 -11.28 20.22 6.85
C LEU A 13 -10.51 19.22 7.73
N HIS A 14 -11.24 18.46 8.53
CA HIS A 14 -10.70 17.44 9.43
C HIS A 14 -11.52 16.15 9.27
N PHE A 15 -10.84 15.01 9.42
CA PHE A 15 -11.48 13.69 9.30
C PHE A 15 -11.41 12.86 10.57
N ASN A 16 -10.71 13.34 11.60
CA ASN A 16 -10.57 12.68 12.89
C ASN A 16 -10.54 13.68 14.03
N ASN A 17 -10.88 13.23 15.23
CA ASN A 17 -10.81 14.02 16.45
C ASN A 17 -9.34 14.20 16.86
N ASN A 18 -8.85 15.43 16.94
CA ASN A 18 -7.44 15.66 17.31
C ASN A 18 -7.16 15.38 18.80
N ASP A 19 -8.20 15.35 19.64
CA ASP A 19 -8.05 15.06 21.07
C ASP A 19 -7.77 13.56 21.34
N GLU A 20 -8.01 12.71 20.34
CA GLU A 20 -7.75 11.26 20.37
C GLU A 20 -6.51 10.87 19.54
N TYR A 21 -5.61 11.82 19.30
CA TYR A 21 -4.44 11.59 18.46
C TYR A 21 -3.51 10.53 19.07
N ASN A 22 -3.26 9.47 18.29
CA ASN A 22 -2.25 8.46 18.59
C ASN A 22 -0.96 8.76 17.80
N GLU A 23 0.18 8.84 18.50
CA GLU A 23 1.49 9.07 17.89
C GLU A 23 1.97 7.89 17.03
N ASP A 24 1.50 6.67 17.32
CA ASP A 24 1.88 5.45 16.60
C ASP A 24 1.30 5.39 15.18
N ASP A 25 0.11 5.98 14.96
CA ASP A 25 -0.52 6.09 13.65
C ASP A 25 -0.09 7.38 12.93
N GLN A 26 0.92 7.24 12.09
CA GLN A 26 1.45 8.35 11.30
C GLN A 26 0.41 8.98 10.35
N PHE A 27 -0.62 8.24 9.94
CA PHE A 27 -1.67 8.71 9.04
C PHE A 27 -3.01 8.98 9.75
N TYR A 28 -3.04 8.99 11.09
CA TYR A 28 -4.24 9.16 11.92
C TYR A 28 -5.20 10.22 11.38
N LYS A 29 -4.71 11.42 11.06
CA LYS A 29 -5.56 12.55 10.62
C LYS A 29 -6.38 12.29 9.34
N VAL A 30 -5.97 11.32 8.53
CA VAL A 30 -6.62 10.94 7.26
C VAL A 30 -7.02 9.47 7.22
N LYS A 31 -6.73 8.69 8.26
CA LYS A 31 -7.01 7.25 8.36
C LYS A 31 -8.45 6.89 8.00
N PRO A 32 -9.51 7.60 8.47
CA PRO A 32 -10.88 7.25 8.12
C PRO A 32 -11.17 7.34 6.63
N ILE A 33 -10.57 8.32 5.95
CA ILE A 33 -10.71 8.48 4.50
C ILE A 33 -9.94 7.37 3.77
N ILE A 34 -8.72 7.06 4.20
CA ILE A 34 -7.94 5.94 3.63
C ILE A 34 -8.74 4.64 3.75
N ASP A 35 -9.30 4.36 4.92
CA ASP A 35 -10.04 3.13 5.19
C ASP A 35 -11.34 3.05 4.39
N ILE A 36 -12.07 4.16 4.24
CA ILE A 36 -13.27 4.21 3.38
C ILE A 36 -12.90 3.92 1.93
N ILE A 37 -11.86 4.56 1.40
CA ILE A 37 -11.43 4.36 0.00
C ILE A 37 -10.96 2.92 -0.19
N ARG A 38 -10.11 2.41 0.70
CA ARG A 38 -9.62 1.03 0.66
C ARG A 38 -10.75 0.02 0.69
N ARG A 39 -11.75 0.21 1.57
CA ARG A 39 -12.93 -0.65 1.65
C ARG A 39 -13.70 -0.66 0.33
N ASN A 40 -13.88 0.49 -0.29
CA ASN A 40 -14.57 0.58 -1.58
C ASN A 40 -13.78 -0.11 -2.71
N CYS A 41 -12.45 0.00 -2.70
CA CYS A 41 -11.57 -0.75 -3.62
C CYS A 41 -11.70 -2.27 -3.44
N LEU A 42 -11.69 -2.73 -2.19
CA LEU A 42 -11.79 -4.16 -1.86
C LEU A 42 -13.14 -4.77 -2.27
N ASN A 43 -14.21 -3.96 -2.19
CA ASN A 43 -15.58 -4.36 -2.55
C ASN A 43 -15.83 -4.42 -4.07
N GLN A 44 -14.88 -4.00 -4.91
CA GLN A 44 -15.01 -4.15 -6.36
C GLN A 44 -14.88 -5.63 -6.76
N GLU A 45 -15.57 -6.03 -7.83
CA GLU A 45 -15.39 -7.34 -8.42
C GLU A 45 -13.95 -7.48 -8.96
N GLN A 46 -13.28 -8.57 -8.62
CA GLN A 46 -11.86 -8.77 -8.91
C GLN A 46 -11.67 -9.99 -9.82
N GLY A 47 -10.83 -9.84 -10.83
CA GLY A 47 -10.38 -10.97 -11.65
C GLY A 47 -9.34 -11.83 -10.93
N LYS A 48 -8.55 -12.59 -11.71
CA LYS A 48 -7.48 -13.45 -11.19
C LYS A 48 -6.07 -13.00 -11.55
N ARG A 49 -5.89 -11.83 -12.16
CA ARG A 49 -4.57 -11.34 -12.61
C ARG A 49 -4.32 -9.96 -12.05
N PHE A 50 -3.24 -9.83 -11.28
CA PHE A 50 -2.93 -8.62 -10.53
C PHE A 50 -1.48 -8.18 -10.78
N SER A 51 -1.27 -6.87 -10.68
CA SER A 51 0.05 -6.25 -10.58
C SER A 51 0.16 -5.60 -9.20
N ILE A 52 1.30 -5.80 -8.53
CA ILE A 52 1.63 -5.12 -7.29
C ILE A 52 2.85 -4.26 -7.50
N ASP A 53 2.72 -2.97 -7.19
CA ASP A 53 3.76 -1.97 -7.36
C ASP A 53 3.49 -0.77 -6.43
N GLU A 54 4.25 0.29 -6.62
CA GLU A 54 4.30 1.46 -5.77
C GLU A 54 3.76 2.68 -6.50
N MET A 55 2.85 3.38 -5.85
CA MET A 55 2.28 4.62 -6.33
C MET A 55 2.76 5.80 -5.47
N MET A 56 3.05 6.92 -6.12
CA MET A 56 3.42 8.17 -5.44
C MET A 56 2.28 9.18 -5.51
N VAL A 57 1.78 9.61 -4.34
CA VAL A 57 0.86 10.76 -4.22
C VAL A 57 1.70 12.03 -4.05
N PRO A 58 1.74 12.93 -5.05
CA PRO A 58 2.69 14.04 -5.04
C PRO A 58 2.44 15.03 -3.90
N TYR A 59 3.48 15.36 -3.15
CA TYR A 59 3.41 16.34 -2.08
C TYR A 59 4.78 16.98 -1.82
N LYS A 60 4.87 18.30 -2.02
CA LYS A 60 6.12 19.07 -1.82
C LYS A 60 6.21 19.78 -0.48
N GLY A 61 5.13 19.82 0.31
CA GLY A 61 5.11 20.49 1.60
C GLY A 61 6.04 19.84 2.63
N LYS A 62 6.47 20.62 3.62
CA LYS A 62 7.36 20.14 4.70
C LYS A 62 6.63 19.57 5.91
N LYS A 63 5.33 19.88 6.06
CA LYS A 63 4.51 19.46 7.22
C LYS A 63 4.35 17.94 7.36
N ALA A 64 4.57 17.19 6.29
CA ALA A 64 4.53 15.73 6.32
C ALA A 64 5.71 15.10 7.10
N GLY A 65 6.80 15.85 7.35
CA GLY A 65 7.99 15.31 8.05
C GLY A 65 8.57 14.10 7.33
N SER A 66 8.90 13.05 8.09
CA SER A 66 9.43 11.75 7.61
C SER A 66 8.43 10.93 6.79
N ARG A 67 7.13 11.27 6.82
CA ARG A 67 6.08 10.52 6.09
C ARG A 67 6.15 10.69 4.57
N ARG A 68 6.76 11.77 4.09
CA ARG A 68 7.00 11.92 2.63
C ARG A 68 8.30 11.22 2.27
N GLN A 69 8.27 10.55 1.12
CA GLN A 69 9.40 9.86 0.54
C GLN A 69 9.96 10.64 -0.64
N TYR A 70 11.27 10.52 -0.83
CA TYR A 70 11.96 10.99 -2.02
C TYR A 70 12.34 9.81 -2.90
N VAL A 71 11.78 9.74 -4.11
CA VAL A 71 12.09 8.70 -5.09
C VAL A 71 12.75 9.35 -6.30
N LYS A 72 14.08 9.22 -6.40
CA LYS A 72 14.91 9.93 -7.40
C LYS A 72 14.46 9.64 -8.85
N SER A 73 14.03 8.42 -9.12
CA SER A 73 13.66 7.92 -10.44
C SER A 73 12.26 8.32 -10.90
N LYS A 74 11.39 8.84 -10.02
CA LYS A 74 10.02 9.23 -10.39
C LYS A 74 9.96 10.69 -10.87
N PRO A 75 9.11 11.05 -11.85
CA PRO A 75 8.98 12.42 -12.34
C PRO A 75 8.63 13.43 -11.22
N LYS A 76 7.74 13.02 -10.31
CA LYS A 76 7.39 13.75 -9.10
C LYS A 76 8.09 13.09 -7.91
N LYS A 77 9.30 13.57 -7.61
CA LYS A 77 10.23 12.92 -6.68
C LYS A 77 9.76 12.91 -5.22
N TRP A 78 9.00 13.93 -4.80
CA TRP A 78 8.51 14.07 -3.42
C TRP A 78 7.03 13.74 -3.32
N GLY A 79 6.66 12.86 -2.39
CA GLY A 79 5.26 12.54 -2.13
C GLY A 79 5.07 11.46 -1.07
N PHE A 80 3.83 11.02 -0.88
CA PHE A 80 3.51 9.86 -0.06
C PHE A 80 3.60 8.61 -0.93
N LYS A 81 4.35 7.61 -0.47
CA LYS A 81 4.46 6.31 -1.14
C LYS A 81 3.33 5.41 -0.66
N LEU A 82 2.61 4.81 -1.60
CA LEU A 82 1.59 3.79 -1.36
C LEU A 82 2.04 2.50 -2.05
N PHE A 83 1.79 1.35 -1.43
CA PHE A 83 1.81 0.07 -2.12
C PHE A 83 0.42 -0.25 -2.63
N VAL A 84 0.31 -0.73 -3.87
CA VAL A 84 -0.95 -0.84 -4.60
C VAL A 84 -1.03 -2.19 -5.30
N ARG A 85 -2.19 -2.85 -5.18
CA ARG A 85 -2.59 -4.00 -6.01
C ARG A 85 -3.64 -3.55 -7.02
N SER A 86 -3.34 -3.70 -8.30
CA SER A 86 -4.26 -3.39 -9.40
C SER A 86 -4.56 -4.60 -10.28
N GLY A 87 -5.72 -4.59 -10.92
CA GLY A 87 -6.08 -5.56 -11.96
C GLY A 87 -5.50 -5.24 -13.33
N ILE A 88 -5.68 -6.17 -14.26
CA ILE A 88 -5.38 -5.97 -15.69
C ILE A 88 -6.17 -4.81 -16.32
N ASN A 89 -7.33 -4.50 -15.76
CA ASN A 89 -8.18 -3.37 -16.16
C ASN A 89 -7.69 -2.01 -15.61
N GLY A 90 -6.58 -1.98 -14.86
CA GLY A 90 -6.04 -0.78 -14.24
C GLY A 90 -6.78 -0.33 -12.96
N ILE A 91 -7.80 -1.06 -12.51
CA ILE A 91 -8.53 -0.75 -11.28
C ILE A 91 -7.66 -1.13 -10.07
N VAL A 92 -7.60 -0.24 -9.07
CA VAL A 92 -6.98 -0.50 -7.77
C VAL A 92 -7.95 -1.25 -6.87
N TYR A 93 -7.55 -2.44 -6.43
CA TYR A 93 -8.35 -3.30 -5.56
C TYR A 93 -7.92 -3.26 -4.09
N ASP A 94 -6.63 -3.04 -3.84
CA ASP A 94 -6.14 -2.83 -2.48
C ASP A 94 -4.91 -1.91 -2.51
N PHE A 95 -4.72 -1.16 -1.44
CA PHE A 95 -3.54 -0.34 -1.23
C PHE A 95 -3.36 -0.01 0.24
N PHE A 96 -2.13 0.34 0.64
CA PHE A 96 -1.87 0.93 1.95
C PHE A 96 -0.64 1.84 1.91
N PRO A 97 -0.56 2.84 2.81
CA PRO A 97 0.56 3.78 2.84
C PRO A 97 1.82 3.17 3.44
N TYR A 98 2.97 3.56 2.91
CA TYR A 98 4.27 3.30 3.52
C TYR A 98 4.49 4.26 4.70
N CYS A 99 4.81 3.70 5.87
CA CYS A 99 4.97 4.43 7.14
C CYS A 99 6.37 4.25 7.76
N GLY A 100 7.38 3.88 6.95
CA GLY A 100 8.70 3.53 7.48
C GLY A 100 8.65 2.25 8.31
N GLU A 101 9.20 2.29 9.51
CA GLU A 101 9.22 1.16 10.45
C GLU A 101 7.80 0.73 10.87
N ASN A 102 6.88 1.70 10.97
CA ASN A 102 5.49 1.46 11.39
C ASN A 102 4.58 0.95 10.25
N THR A 103 5.12 0.64 9.07
CA THR A 103 4.33 0.23 7.89
C THR A 103 3.41 -0.95 8.18
N PHE A 104 3.83 -1.84 9.09
CA PHE A 104 3.15 -3.09 9.37
C PHE A 104 2.52 -3.19 10.77
N ASN A 105 2.40 -2.08 11.52
CA ASN A 105 1.86 -2.12 12.90
C ASN A 105 0.45 -2.71 12.98
N ASP A 106 -0.37 -2.48 11.95
CA ASP A 106 -1.74 -3.00 11.86
C ASP A 106 -1.82 -4.42 11.23
N TYR A 107 -0.69 -5.09 11.01
CA TYR A 107 -0.62 -6.37 10.30
C TYR A 107 0.07 -7.44 11.13
N HIS A 108 -0.55 -8.62 11.16
CA HIS A 108 0.00 -9.79 11.84
C HIS A 108 0.68 -10.72 10.85
N PHE A 109 1.95 -11.01 11.11
CA PHE A 109 2.75 -11.99 10.38
C PHE A 109 3.11 -13.15 11.31
N SER A 110 3.16 -14.35 10.76
CA SER A 110 3.67 -15.55 11.44
C SER A 110 5.14 -15.39 11.85
N GLU A 111 5.60 -16.19 12.80
CA GLU A 111 7.01 -16.21 13.22
C GLU A 111 7.95 -16.46 12.02
N TYR A 112 7.56 -17.38 11.13
CA TYR A 112 8.27 -17.65 9.88
C TYR A 112 8.36 -16.40 9.00
N GLU A 113 7.22 -15.74 8.72
CA GLU A 113 7.20 -14.53 7.90
C GLU A 113 8.03 -13.39 8.52
N ASN A 114 8.04 -13.26 9.85
CA ASN A 114 8.87 -12.27 10.53
C ASN A 114 10.37 -12.58 10.45
N LYS A 115 10.74 -13.87 10.46
CA LYS A 115 12.14 -14.30 10.41
C LYS A 115 12.74 -14.23 9.02
N PHE A 116 11.97 -14.59 7.99
CA PHE A 116 12.49 -14.77 6.62
C PHE A 116 12.10 -13.67 5.64
N PHE A 117 11.10 -12.83 5.95
CA PHE A 117 10.63 -11.81 5.03
C PHE A 117 10.89 -10.38 5.50
N GLY A 118 11.58 -9.63 4.63
CA GLY A 118 11.75 -8.18 4.74
C GLY A 118 10.55 -7.39 4.20
N LEU A 119 10.76 -6.09 3.96
CA LEU A 119 9.73 -5.15 3.51
C LEU A 119 9.00 -5.63 2.24
N GLY A 120 9.73 -5.95 1.18
CA GLY A 120 9.16 -6.31 -0.12
C GLY A 120 8.20 -7.51 -0.04
N PRO A 121 8.66 -8.69 0.40
CA PRO A 121 7.79 -9.85 0.55
C PRO A 121 6.60 -9.60 1.50
N LYS A 122 6.79 -8.88 2.61
CA LYS A 122 5.68 -8.52 3.52
C LYS A 122 4.62 -7.64 2.85
N VAL A 123 5.01 -6.73 1.95
CA VAL A 123 4.05 -5.96 1.13
C VAL A 123 3.23 -6.90 0.25
N ILE A 124 3.89 -7.82 -0.45
CA ILE A 124 3.21 -8.78 -1.33
C ILE A 124 2.23 -9.63 -0.52
N LEU A 125 2.65 -10.20 0.61
CA LEU A 125 1.77 -11.01 1.46
C LEU A 125 0.56 -10.23 1.95
N THR A 126 0.77 -8.99 2.38
CA THR A 126 -0.29 -8.09 2.83
C THR A 126 -1.33 -7.89 1.74
N LEU A 127 -0.89 -7.51 0.54
CA LEU A 127 -1.78 -7.27 -0.60
C LEU A 127 -2.36 -8.56 -1.16
N VAL A 128 -1.71 -9.72 -1.08
CA VAL A 128 -2.28 -10.99 -1.55
C VAL A 128 -3.33 -11.52 -0.59
N SER A 129 -3.19 -11.26 0.71
CA SER A 129 -4.12 -11.74 1.74
C SER A 129 -5.57 -11.32 1.50
N THR A 130 -5.78 -10.15 0.88
CA THR A 130 -7.10 -9.58 0.59
C THR A 130 -7.65 -9.96 -0.78
N ILE A 131 -7.02 -10.89 -1.51
CA ILE A 131 -7.60 -11.47 -2.74
C ILE A 131 -8.71 -12.46 -2.31
N PRO A 132 -9.96 -12.34 -2.80
CA PRO A 132 -11.05 -13.22 -2.41
C PRO A 132 -10.79 -14.70 -2.76
N ASP A 133 -10.45 -14.99 -4.02
CA ASP A 133 -10.04 -16.32 -4.50
C ASP A 133 -8.58 -16.32 -4.93
N LYS A 134 -7.72 -16.79 -4.04
CA LYS A 134 -6.26 -16.81 -4.21
C LYS A 134 -5.79 -17.94 -5.12
N ILE A 135 -6.56 -19.03 -5.20
CA ILE A 135 -6.14 -20.26 -5.88
C ILE A 135 -6.07 -19.98 -7.39
N LEU A 136 -4.89 -20.25 -7.95
CA LEU A 136 -4.55 -19.97 -9.35
C LEU A 136 -4.72 -18.51 -9.77
N SER A 137 -4.79 -17.58 -8.81
CA SER A 137 -4.58 -16.17 -9.10
C SER A 137 -3.12 -15.94 -9.49
N VAL A 138 -2.87 -15.00 -10.39
CA VAL A 138 -1.55 -14.60 -10.86
C VAL A 138 -1.24 -13.21 -10.33
N VAL A 139 -0.10 -13.07 -9.68
CA VAL A 139 0.37 -11.79 -9.14
C VAL A 139 1.74 -11.48 -9.74
N CYS A 140 1.82 -10.34 -10.41
CA CYS A 140 3.05 -9.82 -10.98
C CYS A 140 3.63 -8.72 -10.08
N PHE A 141 4.93 -8.74 -9.84
CA PHE A 141 5.65 -7.69 -9.09
C PHE A 141 7.08 -7.53 -9.61
N ASP A 142 7.70 -6.39 -9.33
CA ASP A 142 9.05 -6.09 -9.82
C ASP A 142 10.16 -6.79 -9.00
N ASN A 143 11.41 -6.51 -9.36
CA ASN A 143 12.58 -7.08 -8.70
C ASN A 143 12.81 -6.59 -7.27
N PHE A 144 12.24 -5.45 -6.87
CA PHE A 144 12.32 -4.98 -5.49
C PHE A 144 11.54 -5.90 -4.55
N PHE A 145 10.45 -6.50 -5.03
CA PHE A 145 9.62 -7.42 -4.26
C PHE A 145 10.01 -8.90 -4.40
N THR A 146 10.72 -9.26 -5.48
CA THR A 146 10.91 -10.65 -5.87
C THR A 146 12.02 -11.35 -5.07
N SER A 147 11.71 -12.51 -4.51
CA SER A 147 12.67 -13.47 -3.96
C SER A 147 12.19 -14.92 -4.22
N PRO A 148 13.11 -15.89 -4.40
CA PRO A 148 12.74 -17.29 -4.58
C PRO A 148 11.86 -17.84 -3.44
N GLU A 149 12.18 -17.47 -2.20
CA GLU A 149 11.45 -17.89 -0.99
C GLU A 149 10.01 -17.37 -1.02
N LEU A 150 9.80 -16.13 -1.44
CA LEU A 150 8.45 -15.57 -1.58
C LEU A 150 7.65 -16.31 -2.66
N VAL A 151 8.25 -16.59 -3.82
CA VAL A 151 7.57 -17.30 -4.92
C VAL A 151 7.09 -18.69 -4.47
N TYR A 152 7.97 -19.43 -3.79
CA TYR A 152 7.61 -20.73 -3.21
C TYR A 152 6.50 -20.58 -2.16
N TYR A 153 6.63 -19.62 -1.25
CA TYR A 153 5.66 -19.41 -0.18
C TYR A 153 4.26 -19.04 -0.68
N LEU A 154 4.17 -18.19 -1.71
CA LEU A 154 2.88 -17.81 -2.32
C LEU A 154 2.19 -19.02 -2.95
N ARG A 155 2.96 -19.90 -3.60
CA ARG A 155 2.44 -21.11 -4.22
C ARG A 155 1.92 -22.07 -3.18
N GLU A 156 2.71 -22.38 -2.16
CA GLU A 156 2.36 -23.38 -1.15
C GLU A 156 1.26 -22.92 -0.21
N LYS A 157 1.33 -21.67 0.28
CA LYS A 157 0.36 -21.16 1.27
C LYS A 157 -0.96 -20.74 0.66
N TYR A 158 -0.94 -20.13 -0.52
CA TYR A 158 -2.13 -19.49 -1.10
C TYR A 158 -2.58 -20.11 -2.44
N GLY A 159 -1.80 -21.04 -3.02
CA GLY A 159 -2.06 -21.54 -4.37
C GLY A 159 -1.90 -20.46 -5.46
N THR A 160 -1.30 -19.33 -5.11
CA THR A 160 -1.12 -18.17 -5.97
C THR A 160 0.11 -18.37 -6.86
N LEU A 161 -0.05 -18.10 -8.14
CA LEU A 161 1.03 -18.05 -9.12
C LEU A 161 1.67 -16.67 -9.07
N SER A 162 2.98 -16.60 -9.17
CA SER A 162 3.71 -15.33 -9.16
C SER A 162 4.65 -15.21 -10.34
N LEU A 163 4.78 -14.00 -10.86
CA LEU A 163 5.74 -13.63 -11.89
C LEU A 163 6.49 -12.38 -11.44
N GLY A 164 7.81 -12.41 -11.46
CA GLY A 164 8.60 -11.24 -11.14
C GLY A 164 9.97 -11.28 -11.79
N THR A 165 10.55 -10.10 -11.98
CA THR A 165 11.94 -9.98 -12.43
C THR A 165 12.87 -10.18 -11.23
N VAL A 166 14.06 -10.71 -11.47
CA VAL A 166 15.08 -10.89 -10.42
C VAL A 166 16.25 -9.95 -10.72
N GLN A 167 16.75 -9.27 -9.71
CA GLN A 167 17.92 -8.42 -9.87
C GLN A 167 19.17 -9.31 -10.02
N GLN A 168 19.97 -9.05 -11.05
CA GLN A 168 21.26 -9.69 -11.19
C GLN A 168 22.21 -9.04 -10.17
N ASN A 169 22.79 -9.87 -9.29
CA ASN A 169 23.64 -9.47 -8.16
C ASN A 169 24.71 -8.45 -8.53
#